data_AF-A0A318SV97-F1
#
_entry.id   AF-A0A318SV97-F1
#
_cell.length_a   1.000
_cell.length_b   1.000
_cell.length_c   1.000
_cell.angle_alpha   90.00
_cell.angle_beta   90.00
_cell.angle_gamma   90.00
#
_symmetry.space_group_name_H-M   'P 1'
#
loop_
_entity.id
_entity.type
_entity.pdbx_description
1 polymer ?
#
loop_
_entity_poly.entity_id
_entity_poly.type
_entity_poly.pdbx_seq_one_letter_code
_entity_poly.pdbx_strand_id
1 'polypeptide(L)'
;MDDRTGQGQEAAARAKEVEDARALLLSVRSTVADLLAAVAAGEAGALGALVQKQGELESALKRLFETEGKYNDWIGKQTGRGRDGDIDLAAVRHQIGCRLARLRACCREG
;
A
#
# COMPACT_ATOMS: atom_id res chain seq x y z
N MET A 1 25.87 -8.02 -15.34
CA MET A 1 25.40 -8.58 -14.06
C MET A 1 25.53 -7.48 -13.03
N ASP A 2 24.49 -6.67 -12.82
CA ASP A 2 24.46 -5.59 -11.79
C ASP A 2 23.03 -5.06 -11.52
N ASP A 3 22.08 -5.37 -12.40
CA ASP A 3 20.70 -4.88 -12.33
C ASP A 3 19.91 -5.38 -11.11
N ARG A 4 20.25 -6.57 -10.58
CA ARG A 4 19.58 -7.15 -9.40
C ARG A 4 19.95 -6.46 -8.09
N THR A 5 21.13 -5.84 -8.03
CA THR A 5 21.62 -5.16 -6.82
C THR A 5 20.88 -3.84 -6.61
N GLY A 6 20.60 -3.11 -7.70
CA GLY A 6 19.82 -1.87 -7.66
C GLY A 6 18.34 -2.11 -7.31
N GLN A 7 17.71 -3.14 -7.87
CA GLN A 7 16.31 -3.49 -7.56
C GLN A 7 16.09 -3.87 -6.09
N GLY A 8 17.05 -4.57 -5.48
CA GLY A 8 17.00 -4.91 -4.05
C GLY A 8 17.13 -3.69 -3.13
N GLN A 9 17.94 -2.70 -3.52
CA GLN A 9 18.13 -1.47 -2.76
C GLN A 9 16.89 -0.55 -2.82
N GLU A 10 16.25 -0.43 -3.98
CA GLU A 10 15.01 0.34 -4.13
C GLU A 10 13.85 -0.28 -3.34
N ALA A 11 13.75 -1.61 -3.30
CA ALA A 11 12.73 -2.31 -2.51
C ALA A 11 12.94 -2.09 -1.00
N ALA A 12 14.17 -2.15 -0.53
CA ALA A 12 14.50 -1.88 0.87
C ALA A 12 14.23 -0.41 1.25
N ALA A 13 14.54 0.54 0.37
CA ALA A 13 14.24 1.96 0.58
C ALA A 13 12.72 2.20 0.72
N ARG A 14 11.92 1.62 -0.19
CA ARG A 14 10.45 1.74 -0.13
C ARG A 14 9.85 1.06 1.10
N ALA A 15 10.36 -0.10 1.51
CA ALA A 15 9.91 -0.77 2.74
C ALA A 15 10.18 0.07 3.99
N LYS A 16 11.35 0.72 4.02
CA LYS A 16 11.70 1.66 5.09
C LYS A 16 10.78 2.88 5.12
N GLU A 17 10.46 3.47 3.96
CA GLU A 17 9.52 4.59 3.87
C GLU A 17 8.13 4.24 4.45
N VAL A 18 7.65 3.01 4.21
CA VAL A 18 6.37 2.54 4.77
C VAL A 18 6.44 2.38 6.29
N GLU A 19 7.53 1.81 6.83
CA GLU A 19 7.69 1.67 8.28
C GLU A 19 7.82 3.04 8.97
N ASP A 20 8.58 3.96 8.39
CA ASP A 20 8.72 5.33 8.89
C ASP A 20 7.37 6.06 8.90
N ALA A 21 6.57 5.89 7.85
CA ALA A 21 5.23 6.43 7.73
C ALA A 21 4.27 5.83 8.80
N ARG A 22 4.37 4.53 9.06
CA ARG A 22 3.60 3.84 10.11
C ARG A 22 3.97 4.32 11.51
N ALA A 23 5.26 4.46 11.81
CA ALA A 23 5.75 4.96 13.07
C ALA A 23 5.26 6.40 13.35
N LEU A 24 5.28 7.25 12.32
CA LEU A 24 4.75 8.60 12.41
C LEU A 24 3.26 8.60 12.78
N LEU A 25 2.42 7.81 12.09
CA LEU A 25 0.99 7.74 12.38
C LEU A 25 0.69 7.31 13.83
N LEU A 26 1.43 6.32 14.34
CA LEU A 26 1.26 5.84 15.71
C LEU A 26 1.63 6.93 16.73
N SER A 27 2.72 7.66 16.48
CA SER A 27 3.15 8.79 17.31
C SER A 27 2.08 9.87 17.35
N VAL A 28 1.58 10.30 16.19
CA VAL A 28 0.60 11.39 16.17
C VAL A 28 -0.73 10.97 16.78
N ARG A 29 -1.16 9.70 16.61
CA ARG A 29 -2.33 9.16 17.33
C ARG A 29 -2.18 9.31 18.85
N SER A 30 -0.99 8.99 19.39
CA SER A 30 -0.72 9.17 20.83
C SER A 30 -0.85 10.64 21.23
N THR A 31 -0.21 11.54 20.47
CA THR A 31 -0.24 12.99 20.75
C THR A 31 -1.66 13.56 20.75
N VAL A 32 -2.53 13.12 19.85
CA VAL A 32 -3.94 13.54 19.85
C VAL A 32 -4.68 13.04 21.07
N ALA A 33 -4.46 11.80 21.48
CA ALA A 33 -5.09 11.25 22.67
C ALA A 33 -4.70 12.05 23.92
N ASP A 34 -3.42 12.42 24.05
CA ASP A 34 -2.92 13.25 25.14
C ASP A 34 -3.55 14.65 25.13
N LEU A 35 -3.66 15.28 23.96
CA LEU A 35 -4.30 16.59 23.81
C LEU A 35 -5.80 16.56 24.12
N LEU A 36 -6.50 15.49 23.74
CA LEU A 36 -7.91 15.31 24.10
C LEU A 36 -8.09 15.18 25.62
N ALA A 37 -7.17 14.48 26.29
CA ALA A 37 -7.17 14.38 27.75
C ALA A 37 -6.92 15.76 28.41
N ALA A 38 -5.98 16.56 27.89
CA ALA A 38 -5.72 17.92 28.37
C ALA A 38 -6.93 18.86 28.19
N VAL A 39 -7.62 18.77 27.04
CA VAL A 39 -8.88 19.50 26.82
C VAL A 39 -9.97 19.08 27.81
N ALA A 40 -10.12 17.77 28.05
CA ALA A 40 -11.08 17.25 29.02
C ALA A 40 -10.77 17.69 30.46
N ALA A 41 -9.49 17.91 30.78
CA ALA A 41 -9.03 18.45 32.06
C ALA A 41 -9.24 19.98 32.19
N GLY A 42 -9.70 20.66 31.14
CA GLY A 42 -9.97 22.10 31.14
C GLY A 42 -8.72 22.97 31.01
N GLU A 43 -7.61 22.43 30.49
CA GLU A 43 -6.38 23.20 30.27
C GLU A 43 -6.61 24.30 29.22
N ALA A 44 -6.43 25.56 29.63
CA ALA A 44 -6.59 26.71 28.76
C ALA A 44 -5.58 26.68 27.60
N GLY A 45 -6.06 26.77 26.36
CA GLY A 45 -5.23 26.72 25.15
C GLY A 45 -5.06 25.34 24.53
N ALA A 46 -5.44 24.25 25.24
CA ALA A 46 -5.36 22.89 24.72
C ALA A 46 -6.22 22.68 23.46
N LEU A 47 -7.37 23.37 23.36
CA LEU A 47 -8.26 23.29 22.19
C LEU A 47 -7.60 23.88 20.93
N GLY A 48 -6.84 24.98 21.07
CA GLY A 48 -6.12 25.59 19.96
C GLY A 48 -4.96 24.71 19.49
N ALA A 49 -4.22 24.12 20.43
CA ALA A 49 -3.17 23.15 20.13
C ALA A 49 -3.72 21.88 19.45
N LEU A 50 -4.91 21.42 19.86
CA LEU A 50 -5.59 20.27 19.26
C LEU A 50 -5.95 20.53 17.79
N VAL A 51 -6.54 21.69 17.47
CA VAL A 51 -6.90 22.06 16.08
C VAL A 51 -5.65 22.15 15.20
N GLN A 52 -4.56 22.72 15.70
CA GLN A 52 -3.30 22.77 14.95
C GLN A 52 -2.75 21.36 14.66
N LYS A 53 -2.74 20.47 15.67
CA LYS A 53 -2.26 19.09 15.50
C LYS A 53 -3.16 18.27 14.59
N GLN A 54 -4.46 18.53 14.57
CA GLN A 54 -5.38 17.93 13.61
C GLN A 54 -5.01 18.33 12.16
N GLY A 55 -4.69 19.61 11.89
CA GLY A 55 -4.29 20.04 10.55
C GLY A 55 -2.96 19.41 10.09
N GLU A 56 -2.00 19.28 11.01
CA GLU A 56 -0.73 18.58 10.76
C GLU A 56 -0.95 17.09 10.43
N LEU A 57 -1.89 16.44 11.13
CA LEU A 57 -2.31 15.06 10.88
C LEU A 57 -2.93 14.85 9.51
N GLU A 58 -3.93 15.66 9.18
CA GLU A 58 -4.64 15.55 7.91
C GLU A 58 -3.66 15.71 6.75
N SER A 59 -2.70 16.63 6.89
CA SER A 59 -1.62 16.83 5.92
C SER A 59 -0.68 15.63 5.82
N ALA A 60 -0.29 15.04 6.95
CA ALA A 60 0.56 13.85 6.98
C ALA A 60 -0.13 12.63 6.38
N LEU A 61 -1.41 12.40 6.72
CA LEU A 61 -2.24 11.32 6.18
C LEU A 61 -2.41 11.43 4.67
N LYS A 62 -2.69 12.63 4.16
CA LYS A 62 -2.79 12.86 2.71
C LYS A 62 -1.51 12.47 1.98
N ARG A 63 -0.36 12.90 2.49
CA ARG A 63 0.95 12.54 1.91
C ARG A 63 1.20 11.03 1.96
N LEU A 64 0.77 10.37 3.02
CA LEU A 64 0.93 8.93 3.19
C LEU A 64 0.11 8.15 2.16
N PHE A 65 -1.17 8.50 1.97
CA PHE A 65 -2.01 7.89 0.93
C PHE A 65 -1.47 8.14 -0.49
N GLU A 66 -0.95 9.33 -0.76
CA GLU A 66 -0.30 9.63 -2.05
C GLU A 66 0.95 8.76 -2.28
N THR A 67 1.76 8.55 -1.25
CA THR A 67 2.96 7.70 -1.31
C THR A 67 2.58 6.21 -1.45
N GLU A 68 1.59 5.74 -0.69
CA GLU A 68 1.07 4.38 -0.79
C GLU A 68 0.52 4.09 -2.19
N GLY A 69 -0.24 5.01 -2.77
CA GLY A 69 -0.72 4.90 -4.14
C GLY A 69 0.42 4.74 -5.15
N LYS A 70 1.46 5.57 -5.05
CA LYS A 70 2.67 5.48 -5.90
C LYS A 70 3.44 4.18 -5.69
N TYR A 71 3.48 3.66 -4.45
CA TYR A 71 4.10 2.38 -4.13
C TYR A 71 3.35 1.23 -4.78
N ASN A 72 2.02 1.18 -4.62
CA ASN A 72 1.15 0.16 -5.18
C ASN A 72 1.18 0.18 -6.72
N ASP A 73 1.17 1.36 -7.33
CA ASP A 73 1.30 1.51 -8.79
C ASP A 73 2.66 1.01 -9.30
N TRP A 74 3.74 1.24 -8.55
CA TRP A 74 5.07 0.73 -8.90
C TRP A 74 5.16 -0.79 -8.75
N ILE A 75 4.64 -1.35 -7.64
CA ILE A 75 4.54 -2.80 -7.44
C ILE A 75 3.74 -3.45 -8.56
N GLY A 76 2.60 -2.87 -8.96
CA GLY A 76 1.78 -3.40 -10.04
C GLY A 76 2.52 -3.43 -11.38
N LYS A 77 3.30 -2.37 -11.69
CA LYS A 77 4.15 -2.32 -12.89
C LYS A 77 5.30 -3.34 -12.86
N GLN A 78 5.92 -3.55 -11.70
CA GLN A 78 7.08 -4.45 -11.53
C GLN A 78 6.70 -5.93 -11.50
N THR A 79 5.58 -6.27 -10.84
CA THR A 79 5.17 -7.67 -10.63
C THR A 79 4.29 -8.20 -11.75
N GLY A 80 3.84 -7.35 -12.68
CA GLY A 80 2.86 -7.70 -13.71
C GLY A 80 1.49 -8.10 -13.16
N ARG A 81 1.30 -8.04 -11.84
CA ARG A 81 -0.02 -8.12 -11.22
C ARG A 81 -0.66 -6.76 -11.41
N GLY A 82 -1.67 -6.70 -12.29
CA GLY A 82 -2.71 -5.68 -12.16
C GLY A 82 -3.20 -5.64 -10.71
N ARG A 83 -3.73 -4.49 -10.28
CA ARG A 83 -4.24 -4.23 -8.92
C ARG A 83 -4.80 -5.50 -8.28
N ASP A 84 -4.41 -5.80 -7.05
CA ASP A 84 -4.87 -6.97 -6.29
C ASP A 84 -6.40 -7.14 -6.48
N GLY A 85 -6.79 -8.15 -7.27
CA GLY A 85 -8.15 -8.34 -7.78
C GLY A 85 -8.27 -8.56 -9.30
N ASP A 86 -7.26 -8.19 -10.09
CA ASP A 86 -7.35 -8.17 -11.56
C ASP A 86 -6.75 -9.44 -12.23
N ILE A 87 -7.08 -10.62 -11.69
CA ILE A 87 -6.88 -11.86 -12.46
C ILE A 87 -8.03 -11.95 -13.44
N ASP A 88 -7.74 -11.79 -14.74
CA ASP A 88 -8.70 -12.07 -15.81
C ASP A 88 -8.98 -13.59 -15.87
N LEU A 89 -9.93 -14.02 -15.03
CA LEU A 89 -10.38 -15.41 -14.96
C LEU A 89 -10.98 -15.88 -16.29
N ALA A 90 -11.44 -14.98 -17.15
CA ALA A 90 -11.96 -15.33 -18.46
C ALA A 90 -10.82 -15.70 -19.43
N ALA A 91 -9.75 -14.91 -19.47
CA ALA A 91 -8.54 -15.23 -20.23
C ALA A 91 -7.87 -16.52 -19.74
N VAL A 92 -7.77 -16.71 -18.42
CA VAL A 92 -7.21 -17.94 -17.82
C VAL A 92 -8.08 -19.16 -18.20
N ARG A 93 -9.41 -19.05 -18.08
CA ARG A 93 -10.33 -20.12 -18.47
C ARG A 93 -10.23 -20.46 -19.95
N HIS A 94 -10.09 -19.46 -20.81
CA HIS A 94 -9.92 -19.66 -22.25
C HIS A 94 -8.62 -20.41 -22.56
N GLN A 95 -7.49 -20.01 -21.96
CA GLN A 95 -6.21 -20.72 -22.13
C GLN A 95 -6.28 -22.18 -21.66
N ILE A 96 -6.87 -22.43 -20.48
CA ILE A 96 -7.06 -23.80 -19.97
C ILE A 96 -7.94 -24.61 -20.93
N GLY A 97 -9.04 -24.03 -21.43
CA GLY A 97 -9.93 -24.66 -22.40
C GLY A 97 -9.21 -25.07 -23.69
N CYS A 98 -8.42 -24.17 -24.27
CA CYS A 98 -7.62 -24.44 -25.46
C CYS A 98 -6.57 -25.54 -25.21
N ARG A 99 -5.93 -25.55 -24.04
CA ARG A 99 -4.95 -26.58 -23.68
C ARG A 99 -5.60 -27.95 -23.48
N LEU A 100 -6.76 -28.00 -22.82
CA LEU A 100 -7.55 -29.23 -22.66
C LEU A 100 -8.11 -29.73 -24.00
N ALA A 101 -8.53 -28.84 -24.90
CA ALA A 101 -8.99 -29.21 -26.24
C ALA A 101 -7.86 -29.86 -27.04
N ARG A 102 -6.64 -29.31 -26.96
CA ARG A 102 -5.45 -29.90 -27.58
C ARG A 102 -5.13 -31.29 -27.03
N LEU A 103 -5.19 -31.46 -25.71
CA LEU A 103 -4.99 -32.78 -25.08
C LEU A 103 -6.08 -33.78 -25.51
N ARG A 104 -7.34 -33.34 -25.57
CA ARG A 104 -8.47 -34.17 -26.04
C ARG A 104 -8.37 -34.55 -27.51
N ALA A 105 -7.76 -33.71 -28.35
CA ALA A 105 -7.49 -34.04 -29.75
C ALA A 105 -6.41 -35.12 -29.84
N CYS A 106 -5.29 -34.93 -29.13
CA CYS A 106 -4.19 -35.89 -29.05
C CYS A 106 -4.65 -37.28 -28.52
N CYS A 107 -5.51 -37.32 -27.50
CA CYS A 107 -6.02 -38.58 -26.95
C CYS A 107 -7.16 -39.22 -27.76
N ARG A 108 -7.65 -38.60 -28.84
CA ARG A 108 -8.70 -39.17 -29.72
C ARG A 108 -8.13 -39.85 -30.96
N GLU A 109 -6.85 -39.64 -31.23
CA GLU A 109 -6.09 -40.25 -32.33
C GLU A 109 -5.36 -41.54 -31.90
N GLY A 110 -5.63 -42.03 -30.69
CA GLY A 110 -5.10 -43.29 -30.14
C GLY A 110 -6.19 -44.32 -29.91
#